data_AF-A0AA37XKU7-F1
#
_entry.id   AF-A0AA37XKU7-F1
#
_cell.length_a   1.000
_cell.length_b   1.000
_cell.length_c   1.000
_cell.angle_alpha   90.00
_cell.angle_beta   90.00
_cell.angle_gamma   90.00
#
_symmetry.space_group_name_H-M   'P 1'
#
loop_
_entity.id
_entity.type
_entity.pdbx_description
1 polymer ?
#
loop_
_entity_poly.entity_id
_entity_poly.type
_entity_poly.pdbx_seq_one_letter_code
_entity_poly.pdbx_strand_id
1 'polypeptide(L)' 'MLTDIVNFALGEKFDLQALSYSPVTGGQGNIEFIAHFKKAEDLGVKRENKSIAEVVNEAHGALDK' A
#
# COMPACT_ATOMS: atom_id res chain seq x y z
N MET A 1 -6.21 -4.14 7.72
CA MET A 1 -5.60 -5.04 6.72
C MET A 1 -4.42 -4.41 6.00
N LEU A 2 -4.58 -3.37 5.17
CA LEU A 2 -3.45 -2.79 4.41
C LEU A 2 -2.34 -2.25 5.31
N THR A 3 -2.71 -1.53 6.37
CA THR A 3 -1.78 -1.08 7.43
C THR A 3 -1.02 -2.24 8.07
N ASP A 4 -1.67 -3.38 8.28
CA ASP A 4 -1.05 -4.56 8.91
C ASP A 4 0.02 -5.17 8.00
N ILE A 5 -0.25 -5.26 6.70
CA ILE A 5 0.72 -5.74 5.70
C ILE A 5 1.91 -4.79 5.57
N VAL A 6 1.66 -3.47 5.56
CA VAL A 6 2.75 -2.48 5.54
C VAL A 6 3.61 -2.60 6.79
N ASN A 7 3.01 -2.64 7.98
CA ASN A 7 3.75 -2.77 9.24
C ASN A 7 4.53 -4.09 9.33
N PHE A 8 3.95 -5.19 8.84
CA PHE A 8 4.64 -6.47 8.74
C PHE A 8 5.89 -6.36 7.86
N ALA A 9 5.78 -5.81 6.65
CA ALA A 9 6.90 -5.66 5.75
C ALA A 9 8.01 -4.73 6.32
N LEU A 10 7.63 -3.65 7.00
CA LEU A 10 8.57 -2.78 7.72
C LEU A 10 9.32 -3.57 8.81
N GLY A 11 8.63 -4.43 9.56
CA GLY A 11 9.24 -5.34 10.54
C GLY A 11 10.23 -6.34 9.92
N GLU A 12 9.93 -6.82 8.72
CA GLU A 12 10.76 -7.76 7.93
C GLU A 12 11.90 -7.09 7.15
N LYS A 13 12.29 -5.86 7.54
CA LYS A 13 13.39 -5.09 6.91
C LYS A 13 13.13 -4.75 5.45
N PHE A 14 11.91 -4.31 5.13
CA PHE A 14 11.59 -3.74 3.83
C PHE A 14 11.12 -2.30 3.98
N ASP A 15 11.81 -1.35 3.33
CA ASP A 15 11.32 0.00 3.18
C ASP A 15 10.13 0.02 2.23
N LEU A 16 9.04 0.68 2.64
CA LEU A 16 7.93 0.99 1.73
C LEU A 16 8.32 2.21 0.88
N GLN A 17 8.65 1.97 -0.39
CA GLN A 17 9.05 3.00 -1.36
C GLN A 17 7.86 3.76 -1.93
N ALA A 18 6.79 3.04 -2.27
CA ALA A 18 5.58 3.63 -2.82
C ALA A 18 4.35 2.79 -2.48
N LEU A 19 3.19 3.45 -2.36
CA LEU A 19 1.90 2.78 -2.20
C LEU A 19 0.86 3.41 -3.13
N SER A 20 0.18 2.56 -3.89
CA SER A 20 -0.88 2.96 -4.83
C SER A 20 -1.97 1.88 -4.90
N TYR A 21 -2.92 2.05 -5.81
CA TYR A 21 -3.99 1.10 -6.09
C TYR A 21 -4.01 0.69 -7.57
N SER A 22 -4.57 -0.49 -7.84
CA SER A 22 -4.81 -0.97 -9.19
C SER A 22 -5.87 -0.10 -9.89
N PRO A 23 -5.69 0.28 -11.17
CA PRO A 23 -6.70 1.04 -11.91
C PRO A 23 -7.96 0.22 -12.24
N VAL A 24 -7.95 -1.10 -11.99
CA VAL A 24 -9.09 -2.01 -12.19
C VAL A 24 -9.36 -2.80 -10.90
N THR A 25 -10.62 -3.13 -10.65
CA THR A 25 -11.01 -3.99 -9.54
C THR A 25 -10.70 -5.46 -9.83
N GLY A 26 -10.43 -6.25 -8.79
CA GLY A 26 -10.26 -7.69 -8.89
C GLY A 26 -11.56 -8.43 -9.26
N GLY A 27 -11.49 -9.75 -9.37
CA GLY A 27 -12.57 -10.58 -9.96
C GLY A 27 -13.94 -10.51 -9.30
N GLN A 28 -14.06 -10.02 -8.07
CA GLN A 28 -15.33 -9.82 -7.36
C GLN A 28 -15.66 -8.33 -7.11
N GLY A 29 -14.95 -7.40 -7.73
CA GLY A 29 -15.09 -5.96 -7.50
C GLY A 29 -14.22 -5.42 -6.36
N ASN A 30 -13.32 -6.22 -5.78
CA ASN A 30 -12.43 -5.76 -4.72
C ASN A 30 -11.43 -4.73 -5.25
N ILE A 31 -11.23 -3.65 -4.51
CA ILE A 31 -10.12 -2.72 -4.74
C ILE A 31 -8.81 -3.40 -4.34
N GLU A 32 -7.84 -3.41 -5.25
CA GLU A 32 -6.52 -4.00 -5.03
C GLU A 32 -5.46 -2.91 -4.88
N PHE A 33 -4.50 -3.14 -3.98
CA PHE A 33 -3.42 -2.20 -3.67
C PHE A 33 -2.07 -2.71 -4.15
N ILE A 34 -1.22 -1.79 -4.60
CA ILE A 34 0.12 -2.07 -5.11
C ILE A 34 1.12 -1.37 -4.22
N ALA A 35 1.98 -2.14 -3.56
CA ALA A 35 3.04 -1.63 -2.70
C ALA A 35 4.41 -1.99 -3.29
N HIS A 36 5.29 -0.99 -3.42
CA HIS A 36 6.67 -1.19 -3.82
C HIS A 36 7.56 -1.24 -2.58
N PHE A 37 8.13 -2.41 -2.33
CA PHE A 37 9.05 -2.65 -1.21
C PHE A 37 10.49 -2.79 -1.69
N LYS A 38 11.43 -2.28 -0.90
CA LYS A 38 12.87 -2.44 -1.11
C LYS A 38 13.51 -2.98 0.16
N LYS A 39 14.33 -4.02 0.04
CA LYS A 39 15.06 -4.58 1.18
C LYS A 39 15.95 -3.51 1.84
N ALA A 40 15.93 -3.45 3.16
CA ALA A 40 16.71 -2.58 4.02
C ALA A 40 17.66 -3.43 4.90
N GLU A 41 18.67 -2.78 5.50
CA GLU A 41 19.62 -3.44 6.41
C GLU A 41 19.05 -3.56 7.83
N ASP A 42 18.30 -2.53 8.25
CA ASP A 42 17.59 -2.42 9.53
C ASP A 42 16.07 -2.55 9.35
N LEU A 43 15.31 -2.23 10.41
CA LEU A 43 13.85 -2.11 10.31
C LEU A 43 13.49 -1.16 9.16
N GLY A 44 12.54 -1.60 8.35
CA GLY A 44 12.07 -0.85 7.22
C GLY A 44 11.40 0.45 7.66
N VAL A 45 11.51 1.47 6.81
CA VAL A 45 10.84 2.75 7.00
C VAL A 45 9.89 3.04 5.84
N LYS A 46 8.82 3.77 6.15
CA LYS A 46 7.92 4.31 5.13
C LYS A 46 8.57 5.53 4.47
N ARG A 47 8.96 5.39 3.20
CA ARG A 47 9.49 6.47 2.35
C ARG A 47 8.38 7.18 1.57
N GLU A 48 7.21 6.55 1.45
CA GLU A 48 6.02 7.13 0.83
C GLU A 48 5.49 8.32 1.64
N ASN A 49 5.18 9.42 0.96
CA ASN A 49 4.68 10.64 1.57
C ASN A 49 3.19 10.54 1.89
N LYS A 50 2.40 9.87 1.04
CA LYS A 50 0.96 9.69 1.28
C LYS A 50 0.71 8.75 2.44
N SER A 51 -0.25 9.08 3.30
CA SER A 51 -0.75 8.13 4.28
C SER A 51 -1.51 6.99 3.59
N ILE A 52 -1.61 5.86 4.27
CA ILE A 52 -2.39 4.71 3.78
C ILE A 52 -3.86 5.10 3.58
N ALA A 53 -4.41 5.94 4.47
CA ALA A 53 -5.78 6.42 4.39
C ALA A 53 -6.03 7.29 3.15
N GLU A 54 -5.07 8.14 2.78
CA GLU A 54 -5.16 8.94 1.54
C GLU A 54 -5.24 8.04 0.31
N VAL A 55 -4.38 7.03 0.20
CA VAL A 55 -4.39 6.09 -0.95
C VAL A 55 -5.69 5.29 -1.00
N VAL A 56 -6.22 4.87 0.16
CA VAL A 56 -7.50 4.16 0.25
C VAL A 56 -8.66 5.05 -0.21
N ASN A 57 -8.70 6.31 0.24
CA ASN A 57 -9.74 7.26 -0.16
C ASN A 57 -9.68 7.58 -1.67
N GLU A 58 -8.48 7.75 -2.23
CA GLU A 58 -8.28 7.93 -3.67
C GLU A 58 -8.83 6.74 -4.47
N ALA A 59 -8.56 5.51 -4.02
CA ALA A 59 -9.03 4.30 -4.67
C ALA A 59 -10.56 4.17 -4.65
N HIS A 60 -11.18 4.37 -3.49
CA HIS A 60 -12.65 4.36 -3.36
C HIS A 60 -13.29 5.45 -4.24
N GLY A 61 -12.75 6.68 -4.24
CA GLY A 61 -13.27 7.76 -5.08
C GLY A 61 -13.15 7.50 -6.59
N ALA A 62 -12.19 6.67 -7.01
CA ALA A 62 -11.99 6.33 -8.41
C ALA A 62 -12.82 5.13 -8.88
N LEU A 63 -13.07 4.15 -8.01
CA LEU A 63 -13.57 2.82 -8.37
C LEU A 63 -14.96 2.48 -7.81
N ASP A 64 -15.35 3.06 -6.68
CA ASP A 64 -16.72 2.91 -6.16
C ASP A 64 -17.62 3.96 -6.82
N LYS A 65 -18.27 3.57 -7.92
CA LYS A 65 -19.33 4.36 -8.57
C LYS A 65 -20.70 3.71 -8.38
#